data_AF-A0A1X1MHJ4-F1
#
_entry.id   AF-A0A1X1MHJ4-F1
#
_cell.length_a   1.000
_cell.length_b   1.000
_cell.length_c   1.000
_cell.angle_alpha   90.00
_cell.angle_beta   90.00
_cell.angle_gamma   90.00
#
_symmetry.space_group_name_H-M   'P 1'
#
loop_
_entity.id
_entity.type
_entity.pdbx_description
1 polymer ?
#
loop_
_entity_poly.entity_id
_entity_poly.type
_entity_poly.pdbx_seq_one_letter_code
_entity_poly.pdbx_strand_id
1 'polypeptide(L)'
;MRFHRHTVPPALRPIVLLARMHDLLPPEQLASLLASFTPPLDPTEPDWTDLCSALETYDQAERLGLNLDEARAQVDAAATILHPRYWLSPTRHRHR
;
A
#
# COMPACT_ATOMS: atom_id res chain seq x y z
N MET A 1 13.28 -5.99 -22.49
CA MET A 1 12.82 -5.10 -21.40
C MET A 1 12.37 -5.98 -20.24
N ARG A 2 13.07 -5.93 -19.10
CA ARG A 2 12.64 -6.65 -17.90
C ARG A 2 11.52 -5.82 -17.27
N PHE A 3 10.28 -6.28 -17.40
CA PHE A 3 9.20 -5.84 -16.53
C PHE A 3 9.63 -6.20 -15.10
N HIS A 4 10.20 -5.24 -14.39
CA HIS A 4 10.30 -5.33 -12.95
C HIS A 4 8.85 -5.29 -12.52
N ARG A 5 8.30 -6.47 -12.23
CA ARG A 5 6.96 -6.58 -11.67
C ARG A 5 7.07 -5.93 -10.28
N HIS A 6 6.83 -4.63 -10.24
CA HIS A 6 6.57 -3.86 -9.04
C HIS A 6 5.27 -4.41 -8.47
N THR A 7 5.38 -5.54 -7.79
CA THR A 7 4.29 -6.12 -7.04
C THR A 7 4.44 -5.62 -5.63
N VAL A 8 3.44 -4.88 -5.18
CA VAL A 8 3.24 -4.58 -3.76
C VAL A 8 3.56 -5.86 -2.98
N PRO A 9 4.54 -5.81 -2.05
CA PRO A 9 4.93 -6.96 -1.24
C PRO A 9 3.70 -7.68 -0.70
N PRO A 10 3.64 -9.03 -0.72
CA PRO A 10 2.41 -9.77 -0.44
C PRO A 10 1.68 -9.37 0.84
N ALA A 11 2.41 -8.97 1.88
CA ALA A 11 1.79 -8.61 3.13
C ALA A 11 1.49 -7.09 3.28
N LEU A 12 1.92 -6.25 2.32
CA LEU A 12 1.39 -4.89 2.11
C LEU A 12 0.06 -4.89 1.35
N ARG A 13 -0.28 -5.97 0.62
CA ARG A 13 -1.52 -6.05 -0.18
C ARG A 13 -2.80 -5.81 0.63
N PRO A 14 -2.97 -6.33 1.86
CA PRO A 14 -4.15 -6.04 2.66
C PRO A 14 -4.30 -4.54 2.98
N ILE A 15 -3.19 -3.86 3.28
CA ILE A 15 -3.17 -2.41 3.58
C ILE A 15 -3.59 -1.63 2.34
N VAL A 16 -2.99 -1.93 1.19
CA VAL A 16 -3.34 -1.29 -0.10
C VAL A 16 -4.79 -1.54 -0.49
N LEU A 17 -5.30 -2.76 -0.27
CA LEU A 17 -6.70 -3.08 -0.52
C LEU A 17 -7.65 -2.26 0.37
N LEU A 18 -7.35 -2.17 1.67
CA LEU A 18 -8.16 -1.37 2.60
C LEU A 18 -8.13 0.12 2.24
N ALA A 19 -6.97 0.65 1.88
CA ALA A 19 -6.85 2.04 1.43
C ALA A 19 -7.69 2.27 0.16
N ARG A 20 -7.70 1.33 -0.79
CA ARG A 20 -8.54 1.45 -1.98
C ARG A 20 -10.05 1.33 -1.70
N MET A 21 -10.41 0.64 -0.63
CA MET A 21 -11.81 0.44 -0.22
C MET A 21 -12.27 1.44 0.84
N HIS A 22 -11.43 2.40 1.25
CA HIS A 22 -11.69 3.23 2.44
C HIS A 22 -13.01 4.01 2.33
N ASP A 23 -13.35 4.51 1.14
CA ASP A 23 -14.61 5.21 0.86
C ASP A 23 -15.87 4.30 0.89
N LEU A 24 -15.67 2.98 0.84
CA LEU A 24 -16.75 1.99 0.85
C LEU A 24 -17.04 1.45 2.26
N LEU A 25 -16.24 1.84 3.25
CA LEU A 25 -16.35 1.36 4.63
C LEU A 25 -16.79 2.49 5.55
N PRO A 26 -17.67 2.24 6.54
CA PRO A 26 -17.91 3.18 7.62
C PRO A 26 -16.59 3.51 8.35
N PRO A 27 -16.33 4.78 8.73
CA PRO A 27 -15.07 5.19 9.35
C PRO A 27 -14.67 4.35 10.58
N GLU A 28 -15.64 3.99 11.43
CA GLU A 28 -15.41 3.17 12.63
C GLU A 28 -14.95 1.75 12.29
N GLN A 29 -15.48 1.18 11.21
CA GLN A 29 -15.09 -0.15 10.73
C GLN A 29 -13.68 -0.12 10.14
N LEU A 30 -13.37 0.92 9.35
CA LEU A 30 -12.03 1.13 8.81
C LEU A 30 -11.00 1.27 9.94
N ALA A 31 -11.26 2.13 10.92
CA ALA A 31 -10.39 2.32 12.08
C ALA A 31 -10.19 1.01 12.85
N SER A 32 -11.25 0.23 13.05
CA SER A 32 -11.17 -1.07 13.72
C SER A 32 -10.31 -2.09 12.96
N LEU A 33 -10.42 -2.12 11.63
CA LEU A 33 -9.60 -2.99 10.78
C LEU A 33 -8.13 -2.56 10.79
N LEU A 34 -7.86 -1.26 10.70
CA LEU A 34 -6.51 -0.71 10.74
C LEU A 34 -5.82 -0.92 12.09
N ALA A 35 -6.57 -0.84 13.18
CA ALA A 35 -6.07 -1.16 14.53
C ALA A 35 -5.70 -2.65 14.70
N SER A 36 -6.16 -3.54 13.82
CA SER A 36 -5.81 -4.97 13.87
C SER A 36 -4.43 -5.31 13.32
N PHE A 37 -3.79 -4.36 12.60
CA PHE A 37 -2.42 -4.53 12.11
C PHE A 37 -1.40 -4.43 13.24
N THR A 38 -0.17 -4.89 13.00
CA THR A 38 0.92 -4.76 13.98
C THR A 38 2.20 -4.26 13.30
N PRO A 39 2.56 -2.97 13.48
CA PRO A 39 1.92 -1.98 14.35
C PRO A 39 0.49 -1.61 13.90
N PRO A 40 -0.38 -1.18 14.84
CA PRO A 40 -1.70 -0.67 14.47
C PRO A 40 -1.53 0.57 13.59
N LEU A 41 -2.42 0.72 12.61
CA LEU A 41 -2.45 1.87 11.70
C LEU A 41 -3.59 2.80 12.12
N ASP A 42 -3.37 4.11 11.98
CA ASP A 42 -4.38 5.13 12.24
C ASP A 42 -4.79 5.81 10.91
N PRO A 43 -6.08 5.80 10.54
CA PRO A 43 -6.54 6.42 9.29
C PRO A 43 -6.43 7.96 9.29
N THR A 44 -6.16 8.59 10.43
CA THR A 44 -5.95 10.04 10.55
C THR A 44 -4.49 10.46 10.38
N GLU A 45 -3.56 9.51 10.35
CA GLU A 45 -2.15 9.80 10.15
C GLU A 45 -1.84 10.27 8.72
N PRO A 46 -0.85 11.17 8.56
CA PRO A 46 -0.42 11.64 7.23
C PRO A 46 -0.02 10.49 6.30
N ASP A 47 0.69 9.49 6.82
CA ASP A 47 1.17 8.34 6.02
C ASP A 47 0.01 7.55 5.39
N TRP A 48 -1.13 7.45 6.08
CA TRP A 48 -2.34 6.83 5.53
C TRP A 48 -2.95 7.68 4.41
N THR A 49 -3.02 8.99 4.63
CA THR A 49 -3.52 9.95 3.64
C THR A 49 -2.65 9.93 2.38
N ASP A 50 -1.33 9.87 2.52
CA ASP A 50 -0.38 9.79 1.42
C ASP A 50 -0.56 8.50 0.60
N LEU A 51 -0.83 7.36 1.25
CA LEU A 51 -1.15 6.11 0.54
C LEU A 51 -2.45 6.23 -0.26
N CYS A 52 -3.50 6.82 0.32
CA CYS A 52 -4.75 7.05 -0.40
C CYS A 52 -4.53 7.94 -1.62
N SER A 53 -3.78 9.04 -1.48
CA SER A 53 -3.47 9.96 -2.58
C SER A 53 -2.64 9.30 -3.70
N ALA A 54 -1.67 8.44 -3.34
CA ALA A 54 -0.90 7.68 -4.31
C ALA A 54 -1.80 6.71 -5.11
N LEU A 55 -2.79 6.08 -4.45
CA LEU A 55 -3.76 5.20 -5.10
C LEU A 55 -4.70 5.96 -6.02
N GLU A 56 -5.17 7.14 -5.63
CA GLU A 56 -5.96 8.01 -6.50
C GLU A 56 -5.18 8.41 -7.76
N THR A 57 -3.90 8.75 -7.60
CA THR A 57 -3.01 9.07 -8.72
C THR A 57 -2.83 7.89 -9.66
N TYR A 58 -2.65 6.68 -9.11
CA TYR A 58 -2.59 5.44 -9.89
C TYR A 58 -3.88 5.21 -10.67
N ASP A 59 -5.04 5.33 -10.01
CA ASP A 59 -6.35 5.11 -10.62
C ASP A 59 -6.65 6.13 -11.71
N GLN A 60 -6.24 7.39 -11.50
CA GLN A 60 -6.37 8.44 -12.50
C GLN A 60 -5.47 8.19 -13.71
N ALA A 61 -4.22 7.78 -13.49
CA ALA A 61 -3.31 7.41 -14.58
C ALA A 61 -3.83 6.21 -15.38
N GLU A 62 -4.43 5.22 -14.70
CA GLU A 62 -5.04 4.05 -15.33
C GLU A 62 -6.24 4.44 -16.20
N ARG A 63 -7.15 5.28 -15.68
CA ARG A 63 -8.29 5.81 -16.44
C ARG A 63 -7.88 6.62 -17.67
N LEU A 64 -6.78 7.36 -17.57
CA LEU A 64 -6.24 8.17 -18.66
C LEU A 64 -5.37 7.36 -19.64
N GLY A 65 -5.12 6.07 -19.39
CA GLY A 65 -4.26 5.23 -20.22
C GLY A 65 -2.79 5.66 -20.21
N LEU A 66 -2.34 6.33 -19.15
CA LEU A 66 -0.96 6.78 -18.97
C LEU A 66 -0.04 5.65 -18.51
N ASN A 67 1.27 5.88 -18.57
CA ASN A 67 2.22 4.95 -17.96
C ASN A 67 2.03 4.93 -16.42
N LEU A 68 1.88 3.73 -15.88
CA LEU A 68 1.62 3.48 -14.46
C LEU A 68 2.89 3.25 -13.64
N ASP A 69 4.07 3.19 -14.26
CA ASP A 69 5.33 2.86 -13.55
C ASP A 69 5.63 3.85 -12.42
N GLU A 70 5.46 5.15 -12.66
CA GLU A 70 5.67 6.20 -11.67
C GLU A 70 4.63 6.13 -10.53
N ALA A 71 3.35 5.98 -10.89
CA ALA A 71 2.29 5.86 -9.90
C ALA A 71 2.42 4.59 -9.04
N ARG A 72 2.91 3.48 -9.62
CA ARG A 72 3.25 2.26 -8.86
C ARG A 72 4.38 2.51 -7.89
N ALA A 73 5.44 3.21 -8.31
CA ALA A 73 6.55 3.53 -7.43
C ALA A 73 6.10 4.37 -6.23
N GLN A 74 5.16 5.31 -6.44
CA GLN A 74 4.57 6.11 -5.37
C GLN A 74 3.73 5.26 -4.40
N VAL A 75 2.88 4.37 -4.90
CA VAL A 75 2.10 3.45 -4.05
C VAL A 75 3.01 2.51 -3.25
N ASP A 76 4.04 1.94 -3.88
CA ASP A 76 5.00 1.06 -3.22
C ASP A 76 5.77 1.80 -2.10
N ALA A 77 6.17 3.05 -2.35
CA ALA A 77 6.85 3.89 -1.37
C ALA A 77 5.95 4.20 -0.17
N ALA A 78 4.72 4.68 -0.42
CA ALA A 78 3.76 5.02 0.64
C ALA A 78 3.38 3.79 1.49
N ALA A 79 3.13 2.65 0.84
CA ALA A 79 2.82 1.41 1.56
C ALA A 79 4.00 0.92 2.41
N THR A 80 5.24 1.12 1.95
CA THR A 80 6.45 0.73 2.71
C THR A 80 6.63 1.58 3.96
N ILE A 81 6.31 2.88 3.90
CA ILE A 81 6.37 3.80 5.05
C ILE A 81 5.40 3.35 6.16
N LEU A 82 4.15 3.01 5.79
CA LEU A 82 3.12 2.56 6.73
C LEU A 82 3.47 1.27 7.47
N HIS A 83 4.30 0.42 6.89
CA HIS A 83 4.65 -0.84 7.54
C HIS A 83 6.15 -1.16 7.40
N PRO A 84 7.02 -0.44 8.11
CA PRO A 84 8.47 -0.50 7.91
C PRO A 84 9.08 -1.87 8.24
N ARG A 85 8.32 -2.77 8.88
CA ARG A 85 8.71 -4.18 9.07
C ARG A 85 8.99 -4.92 7.76
N TYR A 86 8.52 -4.43 6.60
CA TYR A 86 8.91 -4.99 5.29
C TYR A 86 10.39 -4.77 4.93
N TRP A 87 11.05 -3.77 5.52
CA TRP A 87 12.50 -3.57 5.34
C TRP A 87 13.34 -4.61 6.08
N LEU A 88 12.85 -5.12 7.22
CA LEU A 88 13.57 -6.03 8.11
C LEU A 88 13.31 -7.52 7.83
N SER A 89 12.74 -7.86 6.68
CA SER A 89 12.69 -9.25 6.24
C SER A 89 13.88 -9.54 5.33
N PRO A 90 15.06 -9.94 5.85
CA PRO A 90 16.02 -10.62 5.00
C PRO A 90 15.32 -11.89 4.54
N THR A 91 15.10 -12.02 3.25
CA THR A 91 14.81 -13.30 2.61
C THR A 91 15.99 -14.23 2.91
N ARG A 92 15.98 -14.88 4.08
CA ARG A 92 16.77 -16.09 4.32
C ARG A 92 16.13 -17.17 3.44
N HIS A 93 16.51 -17.16 2.17
CA HIS A 93 16.51 -18.35 1.34
C HIS A 93 17.41 -19.37 2.03
N ARG A 94 16.81 -20.20 2.88
CA ARG A 94 17.43 -21.42 3.38
C ARG A 94 17.24 -22.47 2.31
N HIS A 95 18.08 -22.44 1.27
CA HIS A 95 18.33 -23.62 0.48
C HIS A 95 19.21 -24.55 1.32
N ARG A 96 18.69 -25.74 1.61
CA ARG A 96 19.50 -26.89 1.96
C ARG A 96 19.07 -28.05 1.09
#